data_AF-A0A0F9SMX8-F1
#
_entry.id   AF-A0A0F9SMX8-F1
#
_cell.length_a   1.000
_cell.length_b   1.000
_cell.length_c   1.000
_cell.angle_alpha   90.00
_cell.angle_beta   90.00
_cell.angle_gamma   90.00
#
_symmetry.space_group_name_H-M   'P 1'
#
loop_
_entity.id
_entity.type
_entity.pdbx_description
1 polymer ?
#
loop_
_entity_poly.entity_id
_entity_poly.type
_entity_poly.pdbx_seq_one_letter_code
_entity_poly.pdbx_strand_id
1 'polypeptide(L)' 'MVNKIRIGKSELEVLKILYKINEYTTSKYISERSKIPKNQTAQILKNLKKKGLVKLRKRKWYLTKKGKKAFIDNFNIY' A
#
# COMPACT_ATOMS: atom_id res chain seq x y z
N MET A 1 11.37 19.43 -10.77
CA MET A 1 10.85 19.17 -9.41
C MET A 1 10.19 17.79 -9.38
N VAL A 2 10.75 16.80 -8.68
CA VAL A 2 10.10 15.50 -8.54
C VAL A 2 9.05 15.63 -7.44
N ASN A 3 7.76 15.58 -7.81
CA ASN A 3 6.66 15.56 -6.84
C ASN A 3 6.77 14.29 -5.97
N LYS A 4 7.43 14.42 -4.82
CA LYS A 4 7.61 13.32 -3.86
C LYS A 4 6.24 12.98 -3.27
N ILE A 5 5.74 11.80 -3.57
CA ILE A 5 4.44 11.34 -3.07
C ILE A 5 4.56 11.19 -1.55
N ARG A 6 3.81 11.98 -0.79
CA ARG A 6 3.77 11.86 0.67
C ARG A 6 3.09 10.56 1.07
N ILE A 7 3.83 9.67 1.72
CA ILE A 7 3.35 8.39 2.24
C ILE A 7 3.49 8.41 3.76
N GLY A 8 2.38 8.19 4.47
CA GLY A 8 2.39 8.09 5.93
C GLY A 8 2.92 6.73 6.42
N LYS A 9 3.32 6.63 7.70
CA LYS A 9 3.86 5.39 8.30
C LYS A 9 2.93 4.18 8.11
N SER A 10 1.63 4.34 8.34
CA SER A 10 0.65 3.26 8.16
C SER A 10 0.42 2.90 6.68
N GLU A 11 0.53 3.88 5.77
CA GLU A 11 0.48 3.63 4.33
C GLU A 11 1.71 2.84 3.87
N LEU A 12 2.89 3.18 4.42
CA LEU A 12 4.15 2.48 4.15
C LEU A 12 4.09 1.02 4.60
N GLU A 13 3.54 0.73 5.79
CA GLU A 13 3.33 -0.64 6.27
C GLU A 13 2.38 -1.44 5.35
N VAL A 14 1.28 -0.84 4.88
CA VAL A 14 0.40 -1.51 3.91
C VAL A 14 1.12 -1.79 2.59
N LEU A 15 1.93 -0.85 2.09
CA LEU A 15 2.72 -1.05 0.87
C LEU A 15 3.78 -2.14 1.04
N LYS A 16 4.45 -2.19 2.19
CA LYS A 16 5.42 -3.25 2.56
C LYS A 16 4.79 -4.63 2.52
N ILE A 17 3.59 -4.78 3.08
CA ILE A 17 2.84 -6.03 3.04
C ILE A 17 2.52 -6.42 1.59
N LEU A 18 1.98 -5.49 0.79
CA LEU A 18 1.67 -5.76 -0.62
C LEU A 18 2.92 -6.10 -1.45
N TYR A 19 4.06 -5.50 -1.13
CA TYR A 19 5.34 -5.74 -1.80
C TYR A 19 5.86 -7.15 -1.50
N LYS A 20 5.81 -7.57 -0.22
CA LYS A 20 6.28 -8.90 0.22
C LYS A 20 5.46 -10.06 -0.37
N ILE A 21 4.16 -9.89 -0.57
CA ILE A 21 3.27 -10.97 -1.04
C ILE A 21 3.24 -11.04 -2.58
N ASN A 22 4.05 -10.22 -3.26
CA ASN A 22 4.06 -10.12 -4.71
C ASN A 22 2.65 -9.85 -5.28
N GLU A 23 1.97 -8.87 -4.66
CA GLU A 23 0.86 -8.13 -5.24
C GLU A 23 -0.54 -8.77 -5.32
N TYR A 24 -0.94 -9.84 -4.63
CA TYR A 24 -2.36 -10.29 -4.76
C TYR A 24 -2.98 -10.77 -3.45
N THR A 25 -3.55 -9.87 -2.67
CA THR A 25 -4.11 -10.25 -1.35
C THR A 25 -5.39 -9.49 -0.96
N THR A 26 -6.05 -9.91 0.12
CA THR A 26 -7.30 -9.29 0.61
C THR A 26 -7.01 -8.20 1.65
N SER A 27 -7.96 -7.28 1.84
CA SER A 27 -7.86 -6.27 2.91
C SER A 27 -7.80 -6.90 4.31
N LYS A 28 -8.45 -8.05 4.51
CA LYS A 28 -8.38 -8.83 5.77
C LYS A 28 -6.95 -9.27 6.04
N TYR A 29 -6.30 -9.90 5.08
CA TYR A 29 -4.91 -10.36 5.21
C TYR A 29 -3.94 -9.19 5.50
N ILE A 30 -4.13 -8.06 4.82
CA ILE A 30 -3.31 -6.85 5.05
C ILE A 30 -3.50 -6.35 6.49
N SER A 31 -4.75 -6.27 6.96
CA SER A 31 -5.08 -5.82 8.32
C SER A 31 -4.42 -6.71 9.37
N GLU A 32 -4.53 -8.03 9.22
CA GLU A 32 -3.92 -9.01 10.14
C GLU A 32 -2.40 -8.92 10.16
N ARG A 33 -1.75 -8.80 8.99
CA ARG A 33 -0.29 -8.74 8.92
C ARG A 33 0.32 -7.41 9.33
N SER A 34 -0.38 -6.30 9.09
CA SER A 34 0.07 -4.97 9.50
C SER A 34 -0.31 -4.62 10.95
N LYS A 35 -1.15 -5.45 11.60
CA LYS A 35 -1.78 -5.15 12.91
C LYS A 35 -2.55 -3.82 12.90
N ILE A 36 -3.03 -3.39 11.73
CA ILE A 36 -3.84 -2.18 11.56
C ILE A 36 -5.32 -2.59 11.62
N PRO A 37 -6.19 -1.87 12.36
CA PRO A 37 -7.62 -2.16 12.39
C PRO A 37 -8.25 -2.18 10.99
N LYS A 38 -9.16 -3.13 10.74
CA LYS A 38 -9.78 -3.35 9.42
C LYS A 38 -10.37 -2.08 8.79
N ASN A 39 -11.02 -1.23 9.60
CA ASN A 39 -11.60 0.03 9.15
C ASN A 39 -10.52 1.02 8.68
N GLN A 40 -9.41 1.11 9.43
CA GLN A 40 -8.27 1.93 9.04
C GLN A 40 -7.56 1.36 7.81
N THR A 41 -7.37 0.05 7.71
CA THR A 41 -6.78 -0.59 6.52
C THR A 41 -7.61 -0.29 5.27
N ALA A 42 -8.94 -0.35 5.35
CA ALA A 42 -9.82 -0.01 4.24
C ALA A 42 -9.67 1.46 3.81
N GLN A 43 -9.55 2.39 4.77
CA GLN A 43 -9.33 3.80 4.49
C GLN A 43 -7.95 4.06 3.85
N ILE A 44 -6.91 3.41 4.37
CA ILE A 44 -5.55 3.46 3.81
C ILE A 44 -5.53 2.95 2.37
N LEU A 45 -6.16 1.81 2.09
CA LEU A 45 -6.23 1.24 0.74
C LEU A 45 -7.00 2.15 -0.23
N LYS A 46 -8.07 2.82 0.23
CA LYS A 46 -8.77 3.84 -0.57
C LYS A 46 -7.85 5.03 -0.89
N ASN A 47 -7.09 5.53 0.09
CA ASN A 47 -6.16 6.64 -0.12
C ASN A 47 -5.02 6.27 -1.07
N LEU A 48 -4.40 5.10 -0.87
CA LEU A 48 -3.37 4.56 -1.76
C LEU A 48 -3.89 4.34 -3.19
N LYS A 49 -5.16 3.92 -3.34
CA LYS A 49 -5.81 3.79 -4.65
C LYS A 49 -5.98 5.15 -5.33
N LYS A 50 -6.45 6.17 -4.59
CA LYS A 50 -6.55 7.56 -5.10
C LYS A 50 -5.20 8.10 -5.57
N LYS A 51 -4.11 7.75 -4.88
CA LYS A 51 -2.72 8.09 -5.27
C LYS A 51 -2.19 7.29 -6.48
N GLY A 52 -2.93 6.26 -6.92
CA GLY A 52 -2.53 5.36 -8.00
C GLY A 52 -1.45 4.34 -7.60
N LEU A 53 -1.21 4.14 -6.31
CA LEU A 53 -0.17 3.25 -5.79
C LEU A 53 -0.64 1.80 -5.70
N VAL A 54 -1.94 1.59 -5.49
CA VAL A 54 -2.55 0.26 -5.45
C VAL A 54 -3.79 0.21 -6.33
N LYS A 55 -4.17 -0.99 -6.73
CA LYS A 55 -5.41 -1.27 -7.45
C LYS A 55 -6.17 -2.42 -6.80
N LEU A 56 -7.47 -2.50 -7.08
CA LEU A 56 -8.37 -3.56 -6.63
C LEU A 56 -8.86 -4.32 -7.86
N ARG A 57 -8.66 -5.63 -7.92
CA ARG A 57 -9.19 -6.52 -8.97
C ARG A 57 -9.66 -7.81 -8.34
N LYS A 58 -10.88 -8.26 -8.68
CA LYS A 58 -11.48 -9.50 -8.12
C LYS A 58 -11.37 -9.58 -6.58
N ARG A 59 -11.70 -8.48 -5.89
CA ARG A 59 -11.62 -8.34 -4.41
C ARG A 59 -10.21 -8.47 -3.81
N LYS A 60 -9.16 -8.47 -4.63
CA LYS A 60 -7.76 -8.50 -4.21
C LYS A 60 -7.04 -7.19 -4.54
N TRP A 61 -6.26 -6.71 -3.59
CA TRP A 61 -5.42 -5.53 -3.67
C TRP A 61 -4.03 -5.90 -4.16
N TYR A 62 -3.51 -5.06 -5.05
CA TYR A 62 -2.22 -5.24 -5.70
C TYR A 62 -1.49 -3.90 -5.86
N LEU A 63 -0.15 -3.95 -5.80
CA LEU A 63 0.68 -2.79 -6.10
C LEU A 63 0.63 -2.47 -7.59
N THR A 64 0.81 -1.20 -7.92
CA THR A 64 1.07 -0.78 -9.30
C THR A 64 2.57 -0.61 -9.51
N LYS A 65 3.03 -0.48 -10.76
CA LYS A 65 4.42 -0.07 -11.06
C LYS A 65 4.80 1.21 -10.31
N LYS A 66 3.88 2.19 -10.25
CA LYS A 66 4.03 3.43 -9.49
C LYS A 66 4.10 3.17 -7.99
N GLY A 67 3.28 2.26 -7.46
CA GLY A 67 3.29 1.83 -6.07
C GLY A 67 4.62 1.20 -5.65
N LYS A 68 5.16 0.27 -6.46
CA LYS A 68 6.47 -0.35 -6.21
C LYS A 68 7.57 0.70 -6.16
N LYS A 69 7.61 1.58 -7.17
CA LYS A 69 8.59 2.67 -7.22
C LYS A 69 8.48 3.58 -6.00
N ALA A 70 7.26 4.03 -5.67
CA ALA A 70 7.03 4.89 -4.52
C ALA A 70 7.40 4.21 -3.19
N PHE A 71 7.16 2.90 -3.05
CA PHE A 71 7.60 2.14 -1.89
C PHE A 71 9.13 2.13 -1.79
N ILE A 72 9.85 1.79 -2.87
CA ILE A 72 11.32 1.76 -2.91
C ILE A 72 11.92 3.15 -2.61
N ASP A 73 11.38 4.20 -3.25
CA ASP A 73 11.82 5.58 -3.07
C ASP A 73 11.65 6.08 -1.62
N ASN A 74 10.66 5.55 -0.88
CA ASN A 74 10.43 5.89 0.53
C ASN A 74 11.11 4.91 1.50
N PHE A 75 11.46 3.70 1.05
CA PHE A 75 12.16 2.71 1.87
C PHE A 75 13.63 3.07 2.05
N ASN A 76 14.30 3.62 1.02
CA ASN A 76 15.69 4.08 1.10
C ASN A 76 15.89 5.36 1.95
N ILE A 77 14.84 5.84 2.63
CA ILE A 77 14.87 7.03 3.49
C ILE A 77 14.71 6.64 4.98
N TYR A 78 14.33 5.40 5.27
CA TYR A 78 14.19 4.85 6.63
C TYR A 78 15.33 3.88 6.93
#